data_AF-A0A6N3JTB3-F1
#
_entry.id   AF-A0A6N3JTB3-F1
#
_cell.length_a   1.000
_cell.length_b   1.000
_cell.length_c   1.000
_cell.angle_alpha   90.00
_cell.angle_beta   90.00
_cell.angle_gamma   90.00
#
_symmetry.space_group_name_H-M   'P 1'
#
loop_
_entity.id
_entity.type
_entity.pdbx_description
1 polymer ?
#
loop_
_entity_poly.entity_id
_entity_poly.type
_entity_poly.pdbx_seq_one_letter_code
_entity_poly.pdbx_strand_id
1 'polypeptide(L)'
;MERAMIWVPPNVEALAPSALCMNHVLHRGYRFEGIVHAPWEAVERMMVDGEVEVVVIADPAHLPADRTPRIEVADGRPIWSALPPRGGGPQPPRRRRPHTLE
;
A
#
# COMPACT_ATOMS: atom_id res chain seq x y z
N MET A 1 -0.70 8.26 -16.94
CA MET A 1 0.53 7.66 -16.39
C MET A 1 0.73 8.31 -15.04
N GLU A 2 0.64 7.53 -13.96
CA GLU A 2 0.68 8.04 -12.58
C GLU A 2 2.12 8.44 -12.20
N ARG A 3 2.27 9.55 -11.47
CA ARG A 3 3.56 10.03 -10.93
C ARG A 3 3.89 9.34 -9.61
N ALA A 4 5.02 8.64 -9.58
CA ALA A 4 5.48 7.89 -8.44
C ALA A 4 6.74 8.50 -7.81
N MET A 5 6.76 8.55 -6.49
CA MET A 5 7.90 8.95 -5.67
C MET A 5 8.29 7.81 -4.73
N ILE A 6 9.59 7.66 -4.49
CA ILE A 6 10.10 6.75 -3.47
C ILE A 6 10.34 7.56 -2.21
N TRP A 7 9.70 7.19 -1.10
CA TRP A 7 9.98 7.78 0.19
C TRP A 7 10.88 6.87 1.02
N VAL A 8 11.90 7.49 1.61
CA VAL A 8 12.77 6.86 2.60
C VAL A 8 12.77 7.72 3.86
N PRO A 9 12.54 7.15 5.05
CA PRO A 9 12.61 7.89 6.31
C PRO A 9 13.98 8.54 6.52
N PRO A 10 14.05 9.73 7.17
CA PRO A 10 15.29 10.47 7.36
C PRO A 10 16.34 9.73 8.20
N ASN A 11 15.91 8.73 8.98
CA ASN A 11 16.75 7.90 9.84
C ASN A 11 17.12 6.54 9.21
N VAL A 12 16.80 6.31 7.93
CA VAL A 12 17.07 5.06 7.23
C VAL A 12 18.02 5.31 6.06
N GLU A 13 19.03 4.44 5.91
CA GLU A 13 19.93 4.47 4.76
C GLU A 13 19.18 4.15 3.46
N ALA A 14 19.28 5.01 2.46
CA ALA A 14 18.40 4.97 1.28
C ALA A 14 18.77 3.91 0.23
N LEU A 15 20.00 3.39 0.21
CA LEU A 15 20.50 2.59 -0.91
C LEU A 15 19.71 1.30 -1.14
N ALA A 16 19.62 0.43 -0.13
CA ALA A 16 18.90 -0.84 -0.26
C ALA A 16 17.37 -0.66 -0.41
N PRO A 17 16.69 0.20 0.38
CA PRO A 17 15.25 0.47 0.22
C PRO A 17 14.88 1.03 -1.14
N SER A 18 15.66 1.97 -1.67
CA SER A 18 15.36 2.62 -2.95
C SER A 18 15.49 1.66 -4.14
N ALA A 19 16.43 0.72 -4.10
CA ALA A 19 16.57 -0.29 -5.15
C ALA A 19 15.34 -1.19 -5.26
N LEU A 20 14.78 -1.62 -4.12
CA LEU A 20 13.54 -2.42 -4.09
C LEU A 20 12.35 -1.63 -4.64
N CYS A 21 12.18 -0.38 -4.17
CA CYS A 21 11.10 0.48 -4.64
C CYS A 21 11.24 0.81 -6.13
N MET A 22 12.45 1.00 -6.63
CA MET A 22 12.70 1.29 -8.05
C MET A 22 12.26 0.14 -8.95
N ASN A 23 12.54 -1.11 -8.57
CA ASN A 23 12.07 -2.28 -9.32
C ASN A 23 10.53 -2.30 -9.42
N HIS A 24 9.83 -1.94 -8.32
CA HIS A 24 8.37 -1.84 -8.30
C HIS A 24 7.84 -0.73 -9.21
N VAL A 25 8.42 0.48 -9.14
CA VAL A 25 8.07 1.62 -10.01
C VAL A 25 8.19 1.26 -11.49
N LEU A 26 9.31 0.61 -11.86
CA LEU A 26 9.55 0.15 -13.23
C LEU A 26 8.56 -0.93 -13.66
N HIS A 27 8.28 -1.91 -12.81
CA HIS A 27 7.36 -3.00 -13.12
C HIS A 27 5.92 -2.51 -13.33
N ARG A 28 5.51 -1.46 -12.63
CA ARG A 28 4.16 -0.86 -12.71
C ARG A 28 4.04 0.16 -13.84
N GLY A 29 5.15 0.58 -14.47
CA GLY A 29 5.15 1.57 -15.55
C GLY A 29 4.79 2.98 -15.07
N TYR A 30 5.10 3.31 -13.81
CA TYR A 30 4.88 4.65 -13.28
C TYR A 30 5.93 5.64 -13.80
N ARG A 31 5.56 6.92 -13.84
CA ARG A 31 6.52 7.99 -14.08
C ARG A 31 7.26 8.28 -12.79
N PHE A 32 8.56 7.98 -12.74
CA PHE A 32 9.39 8.21 -11.57
C PHE A 32 9.77 9.68 -11.42
N GLU A 33 9.37 10.31 -10.31
CA GLU A 33 9.66 11.73 -10.01
C GLU A 33 10.91 11.91 -9.13
N GLY A 34 11.26 10.91 -8.32
CA GLY A 34 12.48 10.98 -7.50
C GLY A 34 12.41 10.19 -6.18
N ILE A 35 13.51 10.29 -5.42
CA ILE A 35 13.63 9.75 -4.06
C ILE A 35 13.59 10.94 -3.10
N VAL A 36 12.71 10.89 -2.09
CA VAL A 36 12.64 11.91 -1.05
C VAL A 36 13.07 11.33 0.30
N HIS A 37 13.94 12.08 0.98
CA HIS A 37 14.48 11.75 2.30
C HIS A 37 14.00 12.83 3.28
N ALA A 38 12.79 12.65 3.79
CA ALA A 38 12.07 13.68 4.56
C ALA A 38 11.09 13.06 5.56
N PRO A 39 10.61 13.82 6.56
CA PRO A 39 9.48 13.40 7.40
C PRO A 39 8.24 13.07 6.56
N TRP A 40 7.39 12.18 7.06
CA TRP A 40 6.18 11.75 6.35
C TRP A 40 5.23 12.91 6.03
N GLU A 41 5.12 13.88 6.92
CA GLU A 41 4.25 15.05 6.79
C GLU A 41 4.60 15.91 5.57
N ALA A 42 5.87 15.92 5.17
CA ALA A 42 6.31 16.61 3.96
C ALA A 42 5.81 15.88 2.70
N VAL A 43 5.89 14.54 2.70
CA VAL A 43 5.42 13.71 1.60
C VAL A 43 3.90 13.73 1.49
N GLU A 44 3.20 13.69 2.62
CA GLU A 44 1.75 13.78 2.69
C GLU A 44 1.25 15.08 2.06
N ARG A 45 1.89 16.23 2.34
CA ARG A 45 1.57 17.50 1.67
C ARG A 45 1.73 17.42 0.16
N MET A 46 2.81 16.82 -0.35
CA MET A 46 3.01 16.64 -1.80
C MET A 46 1.92 15.77 -2.43
N MET A 47 1.39 14.78 -1.70
CA MET A 47 0.25 13.98 -2.17
C MET A 47 -1.05 14.77 -2.16
N VAL A 48 -1.30 15.55 -1.10
CA VAL A 48 -2.50 16.41 -0.99
C VAL A 48 -2.52 17.50 -2.06
N ASP A 49 -1.36 18.09 -2.35
CA ASP A 49 -1.19 19.12 -3.37
C ASP A 49 -1.26 18.54 -4.81
N GLY A 50 -1.28 17.21 -4.95
CA GLY A 50 -1.38 16.52 -6.25
C GLY A 50 -0.07 16.50 -7.05
N GLU A 51 1.05 16.85 -6.41
CA GLU A 51 2.39 16.80 -7.02
C GLU A 51 2.81 15.34 -7.26
N VAL A 52 2.37 14.43 -6.39
CA VAL A 52 2.64 12.99 -6.43
C VAL A 52 1.33 12.21 -6.29
N GLU A 53 1.11 11.24 -7.18
CA GLU A 53 -0.08 10.39 -7.17
C GLU A 53 0.15 9.09 -6.40
N VAL A 54 1.39 8.57 -6.41
CA VAL A 54 1.77 7.30 -5.79
C VAL A 54 3.05 7.45 -4.97
N VAL A 55 3.03 7.00 -3.71
CA VAL A 55 4.24 6.87 -2.89
C VAL A 55 4.57 5.39 -2.71
N VAL A 56 5.80 5.04 -3.08
CA VAL A 56 6.36 3.69 -2.97
C VAL A 56 7.31 3.63 -1.79
N ILE A 57 7.09 2.66 -0.92
CA ILE A 57 7.85 2.49 0.31
C ILE A 57 8.40 1.06 0.43
N ALA A 58 9.53 0.92 1.11
CA ALA A 58 10.15 -0.39 1.31
C ALA A 58 9.50 -1.18 2.46
N ASP A 59 9.13 -0.49 3.55
CA ASP A 59 8.58 -1.14 4.74
C ASP A 59 7.38 -0.32 5.31
N PRO A 60 6.19 -0.93 5.45
CA PRO A 60 5.02 -0.27 6.00
C PRO A 60 5.16 0.11 7.48
N ALA A 61 6.10 -0.47 8.23
CA ALA A 61 6.37 -0.12 9.63
C ALA A 61 6.86 1.33 9.81
N HIS A 62 7.37 1.95 8.74
CA HIS A 62 7.87 3.33 8.81
C HIS A 62 6.78 4.40 8.86
N LEU A 63 5.54 4.03 8.58
CA LEU A 63 4.46 4.98 8.36
C LEU A 63 3.49 5.01 9.58
N PRO A 64 2.89 6.17 9.91
CA PRO A 64 1.91 6.31 11.01
C PRO A 64 0.63 5.48 10.78
N ALA A 65 -0.16 5.12 11.79
CA ALA A 65 -1.24 4.13 11.63
C ALA A 65 -2.52 4.65 10.94
N ASP A 66 -2.70 5.96 10.85
CA ASP A 66 -3.93 6.69 10.48
C ASP A 66 -3.90 7.25 9.05
N ARG A 67 -3.24 6.54 8.13
CA ARG A 67 -2.88 7.06 6.80
C ARG A 67 -4.09 7.28 5.88
N THR A 68 -4.11 8.45 5.27
CA THR A 68 -4.79 8.79 4.01
C THR A 68 -3.74 9.46 3.15
N PRO A 69 -3.12 8.84 2.11
CA PRO A 69 -3.75 8.33 0.87
C PRO A 69 -3.13 6.99 0.36
N ARG A 70 -3.20 6.67 -0.96
CA ARG A 70 -2.81 5.38 -1.59
C ARG A 70 -1.29 5.13 -1.56
N ILE A 71 -0.88 4.12 -0.80
CA ILE A 71 0.53 3.75 -0.56
C ILE A 71 0.76 2.34 -1.09
N GLU A 72 1.82 2.13 -1.87
CA GLU A 72 2.23 0.80 -2.33
C GLU A 72 3.54 0.37 -1.66
N VAL A 73 3.57 -0.89 -1.18
CA VAL A 73 4.75 -1.50 -0.55
C VAL A 73 5.48 -2.35 -1.58
N ALA A 74 6.79 -2.15 -1.72
CA ALA A 74 7.62 -2.86 -2.69
C ALA A 74 7.77 -4.37 -2.42
N ASP A 75 7.38 -4.86 -1.23
CA ASP A 75 7.37 -6.29 -0.84
C ASP A 75 6.18 -7.09 -1.39
N GLY A 76 5.53 -6.60 -2.46
CA GLY A 76 4.49 -7.33 -3.21
C GLY A 76 3.20 -7.65 -2.43
N ARG A 77 3.08 -7.23 -1.16
CA ARG A 77 1.86 -7.41 -0.36
C ARG A 77 1.01 -6.13 -0.45
N PRO A 78 -0.22 -6.21 -0.98
CA PRO A 78 -1.12 -5.07 -0.95
C PRO A 78 -1.52 -4.79 0.51
N ILE A 79 -1.11 -3.63 1.03
CA ILE A 79 -1.75 -3.02 2.22
C ILE A 79 -3.03 -2.32 1.76
N TRP A 80 -4.07 -3.12 1.47
CA TRP A 80 -5.42 -2.58 1.58
C TRP A 80 -5.66 -2.36 3.07
N SER A 81 -6.15 -1.18 3.42
CA SER A 81 -6.56 -0.83 4.79
C SER A 81 -7.23 -2.05 5.42
N ALA A 82 -6.70 -2.53 6.54
CA ALA A 82 -7.32 -3.60 7.29
C ALA A 82 -8.72 -3.12 7.71
N LEU A 83 -9.73 -3.47 6.91
CA LEU A 83 -11.10 -3.49 7.38
C LEU A 83 -11.09 -4.35 8.65
N PRO A 84 -11.67 -3.89 9.77
CA PRO A 84 -11.81 -4.74 10.94
C PRO A 84 -12.50 -6.04 10.53
N PRO A 85 -12.19 -7.19 11.15
CA PRO A 85 -12.77 -8.46 10.75
C PRO A 85 -14.28 -8.29 10.75
N ARG A 86 -14.91 -8.40 9.56
CA ARG A 86 -16.36 -8.44 9.46
C ARG A 86 -16.79 -9.59 10.35
N GLY A 87 -17.39 -9.23 11.50
CA GLY A 87 -17.87 -10.17 12.48
C GLY A 87 -18.59 -11.30 11.78
N GLY A 88 -18.17 -12.52 12.07
CA GLY A 88 -18.82 -13.72 11.59
C GLY A 88 -20.28 -13.68 12.01
N GLY A 89 -21.15 -13.22 11.11
CA GLY A 89 -22.58 -13.40 11.25
C GLY A 89 -22.87 -14.90 11.30
N PRO A 90 -23.85 -15.34 12.10
CA PRO A 90 -24.15 -16.76 12.26
C PRO A 90 -24.51 -17.35 10.90
N GLN A 91 -23.74 -18.33 10.45
CA GLN A 91 -24.03 -19.11 9.26
C GLN A 91 -25.37 -19.83 9.48
N PRO A 92 -26.45 -19.54 8.74
CA PRO A 92 -27.68 -20.28 8.89
C PRO A 92 -27.43 -21.74 8.45
N PRO A 93 -27.95 -22.74 9.18
CA PRO A 93 -27.72 -24.12 8.85
C PRO A 93 -28.32 -24.41 7.47
N ARG A 94 -27.45 -24.87 6.55
CA ARG A 94 -27.83 -25.31 5.21
C ARG A 94 -28.93 -26.36 5.31
N ARG A 95 -30.14 -26.00 4.89
CA ARG A 95 -31.25 -26.94 4.69
C ARG A 95 -30.82 -27.99 3.67
N ARG A 96 -30.55 -29.21 4.14
CA ARG A 96 -30.55 -30.41 3.28
C ARG A 96 -31.97 -30.99 3.27
N ARG A 97 -32.62 -30.96 2.11
CA ARG A 97 -33.76 -31.81 1.73
C ARG A 97 -33.91 -31.75 0.19
N PRO A 98 -34.53 -32.73 -0.45
CA PRO A 98 -34.18 -34.16 -0.52
C PRO A 98 -34.10 -34.60 -2.00
N HIS A 99 -33.54 -35.78 -2.31
CA HIS A 99 -33.86 -36.46 -3.57
C HIS A 99 -34.21 -37.92 -3.30
N THR A 100 -35.21 -38.38 -4.03
CA THR A 100 -36.15 -39.48 -3.78
C THR A 100 -35.82 -40.70 -4.66
N LEU A 101 -36.39 -41.87 -4.28
CA LEU A 101 -36.58 -43.13 -5.03
C LEU A 101 -35.30 -44.00 -5.12
N GLU A 102 -35.30 -45.30 -4.76
CA GLU A 102 -36.35 -46.35 -4.83
C GLU A 102 -36.44 -47.23 -3.57
#